data_AF-A0A4Y8I1Q4-F1
#
_entry.id   AF-A0A4Y8I1Q4-F1
#
_cell.length_a   1.000
_cell.length_b   1.000
_cell.length_c   1.000
_cell.angle_alpha   90.00
_cell.angle_beta   90.00
_cell.angle_gamma   90.00
#
_symmetry.space_group_name_H-M   'P 1'
#
loop_
_entity.id
_entity.type
_entity.pdbx_description
1 polymer ?
#
loop_
_entity_poly.entity_id
_entity_poly.type
_entity_poly.pdbx_seq_one_letter_code
_entity_poly.pdbx_strand_id
1 'polypeptide(L)' 'MMLQKSAIFVAGIGGLGCLLSEILVRSGIGKVYLCDNGTIEKPDLNRQILYTQKDIVKRKGGRNDRK' A
#
# COMPACT_ATOMS: atom_id res chain seq x y z
N MET A 1 -3.36 -17.70 14.92
CA MET A 1 -2.45 -16.83 15.71
C MET A 1 -1.09 -16.58 15.06
N MET A 2 -0.54 -17.47 14.20
CA MET A 2 0.79 -17.28 13.59
C MET A 2 0.91 -16.03 12.68
N LEU A 3 -0.08 -15.80 11.81
CA LEU A 3 -0.08 -14.64 10.88
C LEU A 3 -0.11 -13.30 11.62
N GLN A 4 -0.83 -13.20 12.73
CA GLN A 4 -0.88 -11.98 13.54
C GLN A 4 0.48 -11.61 14.16
N LYS A 5 1.41 -12.58 14.28
CA LYS A 5 2.77 -12.34 14.77
C LYS A 5 3.76 -12.07 13.64
N SER A 6 3.40 -12.29 12.38
CA SER A 6 4.31 -12.09 11.26
C SER A 6 4.38 -10.62 10.85
N ALA A 7 5.52 -10.29 10.24
CA ALA A 7 5.77 -9.00 9.62
C ALA A 7 6.20 -9.23 8.17
N ILE A 8 5.60 -8.49 7.24
CA ILE A 8 5.90 -8.59 5.81
C ILE A 8 6.32 -7.21 5.30
N PHE A 9 7.34 -7.18 4.45
CA PHE A 9 7.75 -6.00 3.71
C PHE A 9 7.37 -6.16 2.23
N VAL A 10 6.64 -5.18 1.69
CA VAL A 10 6.21 -5.13 0.29
C VAL A 10 7.00 -4.03 -0.41
N ALA A 11 7.88 -4.44 -1.33
CA ALA A 11 8.64 -3.55 -2.19
C ALA A 11 7.85 -3.29 -3.49
N GLY A 12 7.36 -2.06 -3.66
CA GLY A 12 6.53 -1.63 -4.77
C GLY A 12 5.03 -1.68 -4.44
N ILE A 13 4.39 -0.52 -4.46
CA ILE A 13 2.96 -0.28 -4.22
C ILE A 13 2.30 0.26 -5.50
N GLY A 14 2.57 -0.45 -6.60
CA GLY A 14 1.85 -0.35 -7.87
C GLY A 14 0.56 -1.20 -7.83
N GLY A 15 0.05 -1.61 -8.99
CA GLY A 15 -1.22 -2.36 -9.07
C GLY A 15 -1.20 -3.66 -8.27
N LEU A 16 -0.17 -4.48 -8.47
CA LEU A 16 0.00 -5.73 -7.73
C LEU A 16 0.26 -5.48 -6.24
N GLY A 17 1.16 -4.55 -5.91
CA GLY A 17 1.49 -4.22 -4.53
C GLY A 17 0.27 -3.74 -3.73
N CYS A 18 -0.60 -2.95 -4.35
CA CYS A 18 -1.86 -2.50 -3.74
C CYS A 18 -2.77 -3.68 -3.39
N LEU A 19 -3.04 -4.56 -4.37
CA LEU A 19 -3.90 -5.72 -4.17
C LEU A 19 -3.32 -6.70 -3.13
N LEU A 20 -2.02 -6.98 -3.24
CA LEU A 20 -1.33 -7.92 -2.36
C LEU A 20 -1.32 -7.40 -0.92
N SER A 21 -1.09 -6.09 -0.71
CA SER A 21 -1.15 -5.47 0.61
C SER A 21 -2.54 -5.56 1.24
N GLU A 22 -3.60 -5.33 0.44
CA GLU A 22 -4.99 -5.46 0.89
C GLU A 22 -5.29 -6.90 1.37
N ILE A 23 -4.89 -7.90 0.57
CA ILE A 23 -5.08 -9.31 0.89
C ILE A 23 -4.29 -9.70 2.14
N LEU A 24 -3.03 -9.26 2.29
CA LEU A 24 -2.20 -9.58 3.45
C LEU A 24 -2.80 -9.04 4.75
N VAL A 25 -3.26 -7.79 4.75
CA VAL A 25 -3.92 -7.19 5.92
C VAL A 25 -5.20 -7.97 6.26
N ARG A 26 -6.03 -8.28 5.26
CA ARG A 26 -7.27 -9.05 5.46
C ARG A 26 -7.05 -10.49 5.90
N SER A 27 -5.91 -11.08 5.54
CA SER A 27 -5.49 -12.41 5.97
C SER A 27 -5.05 -12.45 7.44
N GLY A 28 -4.96 -11.29 8.11
CA GLY A 28 -4.61 -11.18 9.52
C GLY A 28 -3.11 -11.10 9.77
N ILE A 29 -2.32 -10.60 8.82
CA ILE A 29 -0.90 -10.27 9.04
C ILE A 29 -0.81 -9.12 10.04
N GLY A 30 0.03 -9.29 11.06
CA GLY A 30 0.17 -8.31 12.14
C GLY A 30 0.80 -6.98 11.71
N LYS A 31 1.83 -7.04 10.86
CA LYS A 31 2.52 -5.85 10.35
C LYS A 31 2.82 -5.98 8.86
N VAL A 32 2.42 -4.98 8.08
CA VAL A 32 2.76 -4.86 6.67
C VAL A 32 3.48 -3.52 6.46
N TYR A 33 4.73 -3.59 6.03
CA TYR A 33 5.56 -2.42 5.70
C TYR A 33 5.55 -2.22 4.19
N LEU A 34 5.22 -1.01 3.76
CA LEU A 34 5.07 -0.67 2.35
C LEU A 34 6.18 0.31 1.95
N CYS A 35 6.85 0.05 0.82
CA CYS A 35 7.86 0.95 0.27
C CYS A 35 7.67 1.10 -1.23
N ASP A 36 7.60 2.35 -1.71
CA ASP A 36 7.56 2.68 -3.13
C ASP A 36 8.20 4.07 -3.31
N ASN A 37 8.90 4.31 -4.42
CA ASN A 37 9.55 5.61 -4.69
C ASN A 37 8.83 6.42 -5.78
N GLY A 38 7.65 5.97 -6.22
CA GLY A 38 6.82 6.63 -7.21
C GLY A 38 5.97 7.75 -6.62
N THR A 39 5.42 8.55 -7.51
CA THR A 39 4.38 9.54 -7.22
C THR A 39 3.06 9.05 -7.79
N ILE A 40 1.95 9.28 -7.10
CA ILE A 40 0.63 8.85 -7.56
C ILE A 40 0.18 9.73 -8.72
N GLU A 41 -0.12 9.10 -9.85
CA GLU A 41 -0.59 9.76 -11.06
C GLU A 41 -2.05 9.40 -11.37
N LYS A 42 -2.72 10.23 -12.18
CA LYS A 42 -4.12 9.99 -12.58
C LYS A 42 -4.35 8.59 -13.21
N PRO A 43 -3.46 8.07 -14.10
CA PRO A 43 -3.63 6.73 -14.65
C PRO A 43 -3.52 5.62 -13.61
N ASP A 44 -2.91 5.85 -12.44
CA ASP A 44 -2.77 4.81 -11.41
C ASP A 44 -4.09 4.42 -10.76
N LEU A 45 -5.04 5.35 -10.70
CA LEU A 45 -6.34 5.17 -10.04
C LEU A 45 -7.20 4.08 -10.68
N ASN A 46 -6.90 3.69 -11.92
CA ASN A 46 -7.63 2.61 -12.60
C ASN A 46 -7.31 1.20 -12.06
N ARG A 47 -6.19 1.03 -11.33
CA ARG A 47 -5.67 -0.28 -10.91
C ARG A 47 -5.02 -0.30 -9.53
N GLN A 48 -4.68 0.85 -8.95
CA GLN A 48 -4.04 0.96 -7.64
C GLN A 48 -5.09 1.31 -6.58
N ILE A 49 -5.77 0.27 -6.09
CA ILE A 49 -6.95 0.36 -5.21
C ILE A 49 -6.70 1.09 -3.86
N LEU A 50 -5.44 1.27 -3.46
CA LEU A 50 -5.09 1.96 -2.22
C LEU A 50 -5.08 3.49 -2.35
N TYR A 51 -5.24 4.03 -3.56
CA TYR A 51 -5.16 5.46 -3.82
C TYR A 51 -6.48 6.03 -4.31
N THR A 52 -6.73 7.29 -3.93
CA THR A 52 -7.89 8.05 -4.37
C THR A 52 -7.46 9.28 -5.15
N GLN A 53 -8.43 9.98 -5.74
CA GLN A 53 -8.18 11.25 -6.43
C GLN A 53 -7.53 12.32 -5.51
N LYS A 54 -7.73 12.21 -4.18
CA LYS A 54 -7.11 13.10 -3.18
C LYS A 54 -5.62 12.83 -2.96
N ASP A 55 -5.10 11.73 -3.51
CA ASP A 55 -3.73 11.27 -3.31
C ASP A 55 -2.84 11.52 -4.52
N ILE A 56 -3.40 11.99 -5.64
CA ILE A 56 -2.64 12.47 -6.79
C ILE A 56 -1.56 13.46 -6.31
N VAL A 57 -0.37 13.39 -6.91
CA VAL A 57 0.89 14.10 -6.54
C VAL A 57 1.52 13.74 -5.19
N LYS A 58 0.91 12.86 -4.37
CA LYS A 58 1.57 12.33 -3.17
C LYS A 58 2.51 11.18 -3.52
N ARG A 59 3.49 10.92 -2.65
CA ARG A 59 4.40 9.77 -2.78
C ARG A 59 3.66 8.47 -2.49
N LYS A 60 3.87 7.45 -3.33
CA LYS A 60 3.41 6.08 -3.11
C LYS A 60 4.09 5.50 -1.87
N GLY A 61 3.34 4.78 -1.04
CA GLY A 61 3.84 4.29 0.26
C GLY A 61 4.23 5.39 1.26
N GLY A 62 4.07 6.67 0.90
CA GLY A 62 4.33 7.79 1.79
C GLY A 62 3.27 7.84 2.87
N ARG A 63 3.70 7.61 4.12
CA ARG A 63 2.89 7.85 5.31
C ARG A 63 2.38 9.30 5.25
N ASN A 64 1.06 9.49 5.25
CA ASN A 64 0.49 10.80 5.54
C ASN A 64 0.70 10.99 7.05
N ASP A 65 1.88 11.46 7.45
CA ASP A 65 2.22 11.85 8.84
C ASP A 65 1.46 13.12 9.25
N ARG A 66 0.16 13.19 8.94
CA ARG A 66 -0.74 14.22 9.41
C ARG A 66 -1.84 13.57 10.24
N LYS A 67 -1.52 13.54 11.54
CA LYS A 67 -2.28 13.16 12.75
C LYS A 67 -2.06 11.74 13.25
#